data_AF-A7U4S0-F1
#
_entry.id   AF-A7U4S0-F1
#
_cell.length_a   1.000
_cell.length_b   1.000
_cell.length_c   1.000
_cell.angle_alpha   90.00
_cell.angle_beta   90.00
_cell.angle_gamma   90.00
#
_symmetry.space_group_name_H-M   'P 1'
#
loop_
_entity.id
_entity.type
_entity.pdbx_description
1 polymer ?
#
loop_
_entity_poly.entity_id
_entity_poly.type
_entity_poly.pdbx_seq_one_letter_code
_entity_poly.pdbx_strand_id
1 'polypeptide(L)'
;FRLTFHDAIAISPALEAQGKFGGGGADGSIVIFSDVETKFHPNVGLDEVIAIQKPFLQRSNLSVADFIQFAGAVGISNCPGTPPLPAFVGRKDATQPAPDGLVPEPFHTVDTILARFNDAGGFDELETVWFLIAHTVAAQNDIDPSIPRTPFDSTPDVFDGQFFIETQLRGTLFPGKGGIQGTVQSPLKGEFRLQSDHELARDSRTA
;
A
#
# COMPACT_ATOMS: atom_id res chain seq x y z
N PHE A 1 -1.47 -2.52 7.92
CA PHE A 1 -0.53 -1.52 7.36
C PHE A 1 -1.02 -0.99 6.02
N ARG A 2 -1.24 -1.83 4.98
CA ARG A 2 -1.78 -1.42 3.65
C ARG A 2 -2.84 -0.30 3.66
N LEU A 3 -3.91 -0.42 4.47
CA LEU A 3 -4.99 0.58 4.52
C LEU A 3 -4.50 2.02 4.77
N THR A 4 -3.42 2.23 5.54
CA THR A 4 -2.90 3.59 5.79
C THR A 4 -2.35 4.24 4.54
N PHE A 5 -1.71 3.46 3.65
CA PHE A 5 -1.18 3.96 2.39
C PHE A 5 -2.32 4.31 1.43
N HIS A 6 -3.30 3.43 1.29
CA HIS A 6 -4.41 3.63 0.34
C HIS A 6 -5.32 4.81 0.73
N ASP A 7 -5.47 5.08 2.03
CA ASP A 7 -6.06 6.32 2.54
C ASP A 7 -5.16 7.52 2.21
N ALA A 8 -3.91 7.50 2.69
CA ALA A 8 -3.05 8.68 2.69
C ALA A 8 -2.57 9.15 1.30
N ILE A 9 -2.30 8.22 0.37
CA ILE A 9 -1.74 8.56 -0.95
C ILE A 9 -2.80 9.18 -1.89
N ALA A 10 -4.08 9.06 -1.54
CA ALA A 10 -5.21 9.53 -2.34
C ALA A 10 -5.44 11.06 -2.19
N ILE A 11 -4.43 11.83 -2.56
CA ILE A 11 -4.39 13.31 -2.59
C ILE A 11 -3.60 13.77 -3.80
N SER A 12 -4.06 14.77 -4.56
CA SER A 12 -3.36 15.26 -5.75
C SER A 12 -3.44 16.80 -5.86
N PRO A 13 -2.37 17.52 -5.47
CA PRO A 13 -2.20 18.93 -5.77
C PRO A 13 -2.30 19.25 -7.26
N ALA A 14 -1.85 18.36 -8.16
CA ALA A 14 -1.96 18.56 -9.60
C ALA A 14 -3.42 18.57 -10.10
N LEU A 15 -4.32 17.78 -9.49
CA LEU A 15 -5.76 17.85 -9.78
C LEU A 15 -6.38 19.12 -9.23
N GLU A 16 -6.03 19.53 -8.01
CA GLU A 16 -6.50 20.77 -7.40
C GLU A 16 -6.10 22.00 -8.23
N ALA A 17 -4.88 22.02 -8.77
CA ALA A 17 -4.41 23.07 -9.68
C ALA A 17 -5.23 23.17 -10.99
N GLN A 18 -5.93 22.09 -11.36
CA GLN A 18 -6.86 22.06 -12.50
C GLN A 18 -8.31 22.38 -12.10
N GLY A 19 -8.57 22.77 -10.84
CA GLY A 19 -9.90 23.03 -10.32
C GLY A 19 -10.75 21.78 -10.12
N LYS A 20 -10.12 20.61 -9.94
CA LYS A 20 -10.78 19.34 -9.63
C LYS A 20 -10.39 18.90 -8.22
N PHE A 21 -11.34 18.36 -7.46
CA PHE A 21 -11.03 17.77 -6.17
C PHE A 21 -10.00 16.65 -6.34
N GLY A 22 -8.88 16.75 -5.62
CA GLY A 22 -7.73 15.85 -5.72
C GLY A 22 -7.70 14.75 -4.66
N GLY A 23 -8.70 14.67 -3.78
CA GLY A 23 -8.66 13.81 -2.59
C GLY A 23 -8.00 14.49 -1.39
N GLY A 24 -8.37 14.08 -0.18
CA GLY A 24 -7.92 14.73 1.06
C GLY A 24 -6.73 14.06 1.76
N GLY A 25 -6.22 12.95 1.20
CA GLY A 25 -5.08 12.23 1.74
C GLY A 25 -5.46 11.43 2.98
N ALA A 26 -4.68 11.56 4.07
CA ALA A 26 -4.97 10.84 5.31
C ALA A 26 -6.17 11.47 6.06
N ASP A 27 -7.38 11.31 5.52
CA ASP A 27 -8.62 11.90 5.99
C ASP A 27 -9.72 10.85 6.26
N GLY A 28 -9.40 9.56 6.14
CA GLY A 28 -10.32 8.47 6.40
C GLY A 28 -11.34 8.22 5.29
N SER A 29 -11.20 8.87 4.12
CA SER A 29 -12.16 8.79 3.02
C SER A 29 -12.40 7.34 2.60
N ILE A 30 -11.36 6.50 2.58
CA ILE A 30 -11.46 5.10 2.16
C ILE A 30 -12.38 4.26 3.06
N VAL A 31 -12.55 4.64 4.33
CA VAL A 31 -13.48 4.00 5.27
C VAL A 31 -14.85 4.67 5.21
N ILE A 32 -14.89 6.01 5.23
CA ILE A 32 -16.12 6.82 5.24
C ILE A 32 -16.95 6.57 3.98
N PHE A 33 -16.28 6.55 2.83
CA PHE A 33 -16.85 6.30 1.50
C PHE A 33 -16.41 4.94 0.95
N SER A 34 -16.35 3.94 1.83
CA SER A 34 -15.92 2.58 1.48
C SER A 34 -16.76 1.95 0.37
N ASP A 35 -18.02 2.31 0.23
CA ASP A 35 -18.90 1.86 -0.86
C ASP A 35 -18.51 2.42 -2.24
N VAL A 36 -17.65 3.44 -2.29
CA VAL A 36 -17.07 4.02 -3.51
C VAL A 36 -15.63 3.57 -3.66
N GLU A 37 -14.76 3.91 -2.71
CA GLU A 37 -13.31 3.80 -2.88
C GLU A 37 -12.81 2.36 -2.92
N THR A 38 -13.45 1.42 -2.23
CA THR A 38 -13.05 0.00 -2.28
C THR A 38 -13.42 -0.69 -3.59
N LYS A 39 -14.21 -0.04 -4.46
CA LYS A 39 -14.52 -0.53 -5.81
C LYS A 39 -13.47 -0.15 -6.84
N PHE A 40 -12.54 0.73 -6.50
CA PHE A 40 -11.40 1.06 -7.36
C PHE A 40 -10.46 -0.14 -7.45
N HIS A 41 -9.95 -0.42 -8.64
CA HIS A 41 -9.09 -1.60 -8.87
C HIS A 41 -7.87 -1.67 -7.92
N PRO A 42 -7.15 -0.57 -7.62
CA PRO A 42 -6.03 -0.63 -6.67
C PRO A 42 -6.44 -1.01 -5.24
N ASN A 43 -7.70 -0.77 -4.87
CA ASN A 43 -8.22 -0.92 -3.50
C ASN A 43 -8.87 -2.28 -3.23
N VAL A 44 -8.83 -3.20 -4.20
CA VAL A 44 -9.39 -4.56 -4.05
C VAL A 44 -8.87 -5.23 -2.76
N GLY A 45 -9.80 -5.85 -2.03
CA GLY A 45 -9.56 -6.57 -0.77
C GLY A 45 -9.50 -5.70 0.49
N LEU A 46 -9.59 -4.36 0.37
CA LEU A 46 -9.58 -3.47 1.54
C LEU A 46 -10.93 -3.39 2.26
N ASP A 47 -12.02 -3.79 1.61
CA ASP A 47 -13.34 -3.90 2.23
C ASP A 47 -13.37 -4.87 3.42
N GLU A 48 -12.62 -5.98 3.35
CA GLU A 48 -12.49 -6.94 4.46
C GLU A 48 -11.86 -6.30 5.70
N VAL A 49 -10.72 -5.63 5.56
CA VAL A 49 -10.03 -5.00 6.71
C VAL A 49 -10.85 -3.85 7.29
N ILE A 50 -11.57 -3.10 6.46
CA ILE A 50 -12.48 -2.05 6.90
C ILE A 50 -13.62 -2.67 7.73
N ALA A 51 -14.21 -3.77 7.27
CA ALA A 51 -15.26 -4.48 8.01
C ALA A 51 -14.77 -5.01 9.36
N ILE A 52 -13.55 -5.55 9.42
CA ILE A 52 -12.91 -6.02 10.67
C ILE A 52 -12.67 -4.86 11.66
N GLN A 53 -12.24 -3.70 11.16
CA GLN A 53 -11.92 -2.54 11.99
C GLN A 53 -13.16 -1.78 12.49
N LYS A 54 -14.27 -1.82 11.76
CA LYS A 54 -15.49 -1.03 12.03
C LYS A 54 -16.03 -1.14 13.47
N PRO A 55 -16.10 -2.32 14.12
CA PRO A 55 -16.56 -2.42 15.51
C PRO A 55 -15.60 -1.79 16.53
N PHE A 56 -14.31 -1.70 16.21
CA PHE A 56 -13.32 -1.03 17.06
C PHE A 56 -13.38 0.48 16.90
N LEU A 57 -13.51 0.94 15.65
CA LEU A 57 -13.74 2.35 15.33
C LEU A 57 -14.99 2.88 16.04
N GLN A 58 -16.12 2.18 15.96
CA GLN A 58 -17.38 2.56 16.62
C GLN A 58 -17.30 2.64 18.15
N ARG A 59 -16.37 1.91 18.76
CA ARG A 59 -16.12 1.92 20.21
C ARG A 59 -15.00 2.88 20.61
N SER A 60 -14.27 3.41 19.63
CA SER A 60 -13.26 4.42 19.85
C SER A 60 -13.90 5.81 19.88
N ASN A 61 -13.24 6.76 20.55
CA ASN A 61 -13.59 8.19 20.46
C ASN A 61 -12.69 8.92 19.45
N LEU A 62 -12.13 8.20 18.49
CA LEU A 62 -11.25 8.75 17.45
C LEU A 62 -12.07 9.17 16.22
N SER A 63 -11.56 10.13 15.46
CA SER A 63 -12.00 10.32 14.08
C SER A 63 -11.64 9.08 13.25
N VAL A 64 -12.35 8.86 12.14
CA VAL A 64 -12.04 7.74 11.24
C VAL A 64 -10.62 7.89 10.69
N ALA A 65 -10.25 9.12 10.31
CA ALA A 65 -8.93 9.46 9.82
C ALA A 65 -7.80 9.13 10.82
N ASP A 66 -7.99 9.48 12.10
CA ASP A 66 -7.00 9.16 13.13
C ASP A 66 -6.97 7.66 13.45
N PHE A 67 -8.12 7.00 13.45
CA PHE A 67 -8.22 5.57 13.74
C PHE A 67 -7.42 4.73 12.75
N ILE A 68 -7.50 5.00 11.44
CA ILE A 68 -6.77 4.24 10.41
C ILE A 68 -5.25 4.30 10.68
N GLN A 69 -4.73 5.50 10.91
CA GLN A 69 -3.30 5.73 11.10
C GLN A 69 -2.82 5.13 12.44
N PHE A 70 -3.64 5.25 13.50
CA PHE A 70 -3.38 4.61 14.78
C PHE A 70 -3.38 3.08 14.68
N ALA A 71 -4.37 2.49 14.01
CA ALA A 71 -4.46 1.04 13.79
C ALA A 71 -3.27 0.52 12.96
N GLY A 72 -2.81 1.29 11.98
CA GLY A 72 -1.59 1.00 11.22
C GLY A 72 -0.34 0.97 12.11
N ALA A 73 -0.12 2.01 12.92
CA ALA A 73 1.02 2.12 13.83
C ALA A 73 1.02 1.02 14.91
N VAL A 74 -0.14 0.70 15.49
CA VAL A 74 -0.27 -0.42 16.44
C VAL A 74 -0.05 -1.76 15.72
N GLY A 75 -0.62 -1.95 14.54
CA GLY A 75 -0.50 -3.20 13.78
C GLY A 75 0.95 -3.57 13.50
N ILE A 76 1.73 -2.62 12.98
CA ILE A 76 3.15 -2.82 12.65
C ILE A 76 4.04 -2.94 13.89
N SER A 77 3.66 -2.32 15.03
CA SER A 77 4.40 -2.46 16.30
C SER A 77 4.43 -3.88 16.84
N ASN A 78 3.55 -4.77 16.36
CA ASN A 78 3.55 -6.19 16.72
C ASN A 78 4.57 -7.01 15.91
N CYS A 79 5.14 -6.46 14.84
CA CYS A 79 6.17 -7.13 14.04
C CYS A 79 7.55 -6.88 14.67
N PRO A 80 8.33 -7.92 15.02
CA PRO A 80 9.69 -7.75 15.51
C PRO A 80 10.55 -7.00 14.49
N GLY A 81 11.37 -6.06 14.95
CA GLY A 81 12.22 -5.23 14.08
C GLY A 81 11.62 -3.86 13.73
N THR A 82 10.32 -3.66 13.96
CA THR A 82 9.66 -2.38 13.69
C THR A 82 10.24 -1.26 14.57
N PRO A 83 10.64 -0.11 13.98
CA PRO A 83 11.07 1.04 14.76
C PRO A 83 9.88 1.67 15.51
N PRO A 84 10.10 2.40 16.62
CA PRO A 84 9.04 3.16 17.25
C PRO A 84 8.40 4.15 16.27
N LEU A 85 7.12 4.00 15.99
CA LEU A 85 6.38 4.90 15.10
C LEU A 85 5.57 5.91 15.91
N PRO A 86 5.67 7.21 15.58
CA PRO A 86 4.80 8.20 16.19
C PRO A 86 3.36 8.06 15.65
N ALA A 87 2.38 8.17 16.54
CA ALA A 87 0.98 8.30 16.19
C ALA A 87 0.50 9.71 16.55
N PHE A 88 0.31 10.55 15.54
CA PHE A 88 -0.27 11.88 15.71
C PHE A 88 -1.79 11.82 15.57
N VAL A 89 -2.51 12.63 16.34
CA VAL A 89 -3.97 12.79 16.29
C VAL A 89 -4.34 14.21 15.90
N GLY A 90 -5.54 14.40 15.35
CA GLY A 90 -6.07 15.69 14.93
C GLY A 90 -6.51 15.75 13.46
N ARG A 91 -6.56 14.62 12.74
CA ARG A 91 -7.09 14.58 11.38
C ARG A 91 -8.60 14.79 11.39
N LYS A 92 -9.07 15.58 10.43
CA LYS A 92 -10.50 15.78 10.18
C LYS A 92 -10.98 14.70 9.21
N ASP A 93 -12.15 14.16 9.51
CA ASP A 93 -12.80 13.18 8.64
C ASP A 93 -13.18 13.79 7.29
N ALA A 94 -13.01 12.99 6.25
CA ALA A 94 -13.31 13.32 4.87
C ALA A 94 -14.77 13.77 4.68
N THR A 95 -14.97 14.66 3.70
CA THR A 95 -16.32 15.12 3.30
C THR A 95 -16.69 14.69 1.88
N GLN A 96 -15.74 14.15 1.11
CA GLN A 96 -15.90 13.65 -0.24
C GLN A 96 -15.01 12.42 -0.44
N PRO A 97 -15.39 11.45 -1.29
CA PRO A 97 -14.53 10.33 -1.64
C PRO A 97 -13.34 10.80 -2.48
N ALA A 98 -12.20 10.15 -2.32
CA ALA A 98 -11.05 10.39 -3.19
C ALA A 98 -11.35 9.98 -4.64
N PRO A 99 -10.79 10.67 -5.65
CA PRO A 99 -10.81 10.23 -7.04
C PRO A 99 -10.07 8.89 -7.23
N ASP A 100 -10.53 8.07 -8.18
CA ASP A 100 -9.77 6.91 -8.65
C ASP A 100 -8.51 7.34 -9.44
N GLY A 101 -7.57 6.42 -9.64
CA GLY A 101 -6.32 6.64 -10.36
C GLY A 101 -5.22 7.28 -9.51
N LEU A 102 -5.45 7.45 -8.20
CA LEU A 102 -4.50 8.05 -7.27
C LEU A 102 -3.66 7.01 -6.51
N VAL A 103 -4.05 5.74 -6.51
CA VAL A 103 -3.27 4.67 -5.88
C VAL A 103 -2.46 3.93 -6.95
N PRO A 104 -1.13 3.74 -6.78
CA PRO A 104 -0.33 2.95 -7.71
C PRO A 104 -0.81 1.50 -7.86
N GLU A 105 -0.70 0.97 -9.07
CA GLU A 105 -0.98 -0.43 -9.42
C GLU A 105 0.31 -1.22 -9.61
N PRO A 106 0.31 -2.54 -9.40
CA PRO A 106 1.51 -3.36 -9.53
C PRO A 106 2.05 -3.46 -10.96
N PHE A 107 1.28 -3.01 -11.95
CA PHE A 107 1.66 -2.96 -13.37
C PHE A 107 1.95 -1.53 -13.88
N HIS A 108 1.94 -0.52 -13.01
CA HIS A 108 2.40 0.81 -13.38
C HIS A 108 3.91 0.83 -13.58
N THR A 109 4.35 1.63 -14.56
CA THR A 109 5.78 1.84 -14.81
C THR A 109 6.44 2.60 -13.66
N VAL A 110 7.76 2.45 -13.52
CA VAL A 110 8.56 3.23 -12.55
C VAL A 110 8.29 4.73 -12.69
N ASP A 111 8.25 5.28 -13.90
CA ASP A 111 7.96 6.70 -14.14
C ASP A 111 6.59 7.12 -13.58
N THR A 112 5.57 6.30 -13.80
CA THR A 112 4.21 6.55 -13.28
C THR A 112 4.19 6.53 -11.75
N ILE A 113 4.89 5.59 -11.13
CA ILE A 113 4.94 5.45 -9.67
C ILE A 113 5.68 6.66 -9.07
N LEU A 114 6.88 6.97 -9.57
CA LEU A 114 7.66 8.11 -9.07
C LEU A 114 6.90 9.43 -9.23
N ALA A 115 6.24 9.66 -10.37
CA ALA A 115 5.42 10.85 -10.57
C ALA A 115 4.22 10.90 -9.61
N ARG A 116 3.62 9.75 -9.27
CA ARG A 116 2.49 9.68 -8.33
C ARG A 116 2.91 10.05 -6.91
N PHE A 117 4.03 9.49 -6.44
CA PHE A 117 4.61 9.81 -5.13
C PHE A 117 5.02 11.28 -5.03
N ASN A 118 5.63 11.81 -6.09
CA ASN A 118 5.99 13.23 -6.16
C ASN A 118 4.77 14.16 -6.12
N ASP A 119 3.71 13.86 -6.86
CA ASP A 119 2.46 14.63 -6.81
C ASP A 119 1.81 14.54 -5.41
N ALA A 120 1.68 13.34 -4.84
CA ALA A 120 0.94 13.14 -3.59
C ALA A 120 1.52 13.89 -2.39
N GLY A 121 2.85 13.86 -2.23
CA GLY A 121 3.51 14.39 -1.03
C GLY A 121 4.83 15.09 -1.29
N GLY A 122 5.22 15.29 -2.54
CA GLY A 122 6.55 15.77 -2.89
C GLY A 122 7.65 14.74 -2.64
N PHE A 123 7.29 13.46 -2.52
CA PHE A 123 8.25 12.40 -2.23
C PHE A 123 9.18 12.17 -3.42
N ASP A 124 10.47 12.03 -3.16
CA ASP A 124 11.47 11.71 -4.17
C ASP A 124 11.58 10.19 -4.45
N GLU A 125 12.46 9.81 -5.37
CA GLU A 125 12.69 8.40 -5.73
C GLU A 125 13.23 7.55 -4.57
N LEU A 126 14.02 8.13 -3.67
CA LEU A 126 14.59 7.46 -2.51
C LEU A 126 13.50 7.19 -1.46
N GLU A 127 12.68 8.21 -1.17
CA GLU A 127 11.53 8.09 -0.28
C GLU A 127 10.52 7.08 -0.83
N THR A 128 10.31 7.05 -2.15
CA THR A 128 9.47 6.03 -2.81
C THR A 128 9.96 4.61 -2.51
N VAL A 129 11.28 4.37 -2.59
CA VAL A 129 11.87 3.07 -2.20
C VAL A 129 11.65 2.78 -0.72
N TRP A 130 11.76 3.79 0.16
CA TRP A 130 11.51 3.61 1.58
C TRP A 130 10.08 3.19 1.87
N PHE A 131 9.08 3.68 1.12
CA PHE A 131 7.69 3.23 1.28
C PHE A 131 7.51 1.74 1.00
N LEU A 132 8.32 1.15 0.11
CA LEU A 132 8.22 -0.28 -0.23
C LEU A 132 8.64 -1.20 0.92
N ILE A 133 9.30 -0.71 1.97
CA ILE A 133 9.59 -1.54 3.17
C ILE A 133 8.30 -2.14 3.76
N ALA A 134 7.15 -1.50 3.53
CA ALA A 134 5.83 -2.04 3.87
C ALA A 134 5.63 -3.49 3.40
N HIS A 135 6.26 -3.87 2.28
CA HIS A 135 6.12 -5.19 1.68
C HIS A 135 6.85 -6.30 2.46
N THR A 136 7.76 -5.97 3.38
CA THR A 136 8.46 -6.97 4.22
C THR A 136 7.55 -7.64 5.25
N VAL A 137 6.40 -7.03 5.55
CA VAL A 137 5.37 -7.62 6.42
C VAL A 137 4.02 -7.68 5.72
N ALA A 138 4.03 -8.21 4.50
CA ALA A 138 2.87 -8.21 3.64
C ALA A 138 2.75 -9.47 2.79
N ALA A 139 1.53 -9.67 2.30
CA ALA A 139 1.17 -10.75 1.41
C ALA A 139 0.05 -10.32 0.47
N GLN A 140 -0.07 -10.99 -0.67
CA GLN A 140 -1.15 -10.80 -1.62
C GLN A 140 -2.31 -11.76 -1.33
N ASN A 141 -3.54 -11.29 -1.48
CA ASN A 141 -4.75 -12.11 -1.41
C ASN A 141 -5.49 -12.19 -2.75
N ASP A 142 -5.52 -11.08 -3.50
CA ASP A 142 -6.48 -10.88 -4.59
C ASP A 142 -5.85 -10.86 -5.99
N ILE A 143 -4.52 -10.79 -6.10
CA ILE A 143 -3.85 -10.80 -7.41
C ILE A 143 -3.90 -12.22 -7.99
N ASP A 144 -3.51 -13.22 -7.18
CA ASP A 144 -3.80 -14.63 -7.45
C ASP A 144 -4.66 -15.21 -6.32
N PRO A 145 -5.99 -15.20 -6.47
CA PRO A 145 -6.91 -15.73 -5.46
C PRO A 145 -6.79 -17.24 -5.21
N SER A 146 -6.04 -17.99 -6.03
CA SER A 146 -5.81 -19.42 -5.78
C SER A 146 -4.78 -19.70 -4.69
N ILE A 147 -3.99 -18.68 -4.33
CA ILE A 147 -2.91 -18.74 -3.33
C ILE A 147 -2.95 -17.49 -2.42
N PRO A 148 -4.04 -17.23 -1.68
CA PRO A 148 -4.14 -16.06 -0.81
C PRO A 148 -3.11 -16.14 0.33
N ARG A 149 -2.73 -14.98 0.86
CA ARG A 149 -1.67 -14.80 1.86
C ARG A 149 -0.29 -15.30 1.41
N THR A 150 0.00 -15.24 0.11
CA THR A 150 1.37 -15.51 -0.39
C THR A 150 2.23 -14.27 -0.15
N PRO A 151 3.32 -14.37 0.64
CA PRO A 151 4.11 -13.21 1.08
C PRO A 151 5.01 -12.66 -0.03
N PHE A 152 5.48 -11.42 0.16
CA PHE A 152 6.45 -10.79 -0.75
C PHE A 152 7.92 -11.06 -0.37
N ASP A 153 8.16 -11.63 0.81
CA ASP A 153 9.47 -12.14 1.22
C ASP A 153 9.31 -13.43 2.06
N SER A 154 10.42 -13.99 2.51
CA SER A 154 10.45 -15.22 3.31
C SER A 154 10.17 -15.01 4.81
N THR A 155 10.00 -13.77 5.27
CA THR A 155 9.87 -13.39 6.68
C THR A 155 8.70 -12.40 6.93
N PRO A 156 7.47 -12.69 6.47
CA PRO A 156 6.35 -11.73 6.43
C PRO A 156 5.80 -11.27 7.80
N ASP A 157 6.32 -11.82 8.89
CA ASP A 157 5.97 -11.42 10.26
C ASP A 157 7.08 -10.60 10.94
N VAL A 158 8.22 -10.40 10.28
CA VAL A 158 9.40 -9.68 10.79
C VAL A 158 9.64 -8.44 9.93
N PHE A 159 9.82 -7.30 10.58
CA PHE A 159 10.17 -6.06 9.90
C PHE A 159 11.69 -6.01 9.69
N ASP A 160 12.16 -6.51 8.55
CA ASP A 160 13.60 -6.59 8.22
C ASP A 160 13.90 -6.19 6.77
N GLY A 161 15.08 -6.54 6.27
CA GLY A 161 15.53 -6.19 4.92
C GLY A 161 15.32 -7.30 3.87
N GLN A 162 14.66 -8.41 4.21
CA GLN A 162 14.56 -9.58 3.33
C GLN A 162 13.83 -9.26 2.04
N PHE A 163 12.73 -8.48 2.10
CA PHE A 163 12.06 -7.97 0.90
C PHE A 163 13.04 -7.34 -0.11
N PHE A 164 13.93 -6.45 0.33
CA PHE A 164 14.91 -5.81 -0.56
C PHE A 164 15.98 -6.78 -1.10
N ILE A 165 16.36 -7.79 -0.31
CA ILE A 165 17.33 -8.81 -0.74
C ILE A 165 16.70 -9.76 -1.76
N GLU A 166 15.50 -10.26 -1.46
CA GLU A 166 14.84 -11.31 -2.23
C GLU A 166 14.31 -10.77 -3.56
N THR A 167 13.82 -9.52 -3.61
CA THR A 167 13.44 -8.85 -4.86
C THR A 167 14.60 -8.69 -5.86
N GLN A 168 15.85 -8.66 -5.38
CA GLN A 168 17.04 -8.65 -6.24
C GLN A 168 17.37 -10.00 -6.87
N LEU A 169 16.93 -11.10 -6.27
CA LEU A 169 17.20 -12.44 -6.79
C LEU A 169 16.53 -12.65 -8.16
N ARG A 170 17.16 -13.47 -9.01
CA ARG A 170 16.59 -13.88 -10.30
C ARG A 170 15.28 -14.64 -10.06
N GLY A 171 14.20 -14.17 -10.67
CA GLY A 171 12.93 -14.90 -10.69
C GLY A 171 13.08 -16.21 -11.47
N THR A 172 12.54 -17.31 -10.95
CA THR A 172 12.65 -18.64 -11.56
C THR A 172 11.31 -19.37 -11.70
N LEU A 173 10.29 -18.96 -10.96
CA LEU A 173 8.99 -19.61 -10.91
C LEU A 173 7.87 -18.61 -10.61
N PHE A 174 6.62 -18.99 -10.89
CA PHE A 174 5.46 -18.36 -10.29
C PHE A 174 5.00 -19.25 -9.13
N PRO A 175 4.69 -18.71 -7.93
CA PRO A 175 4.20 -19.52 -6.80
C PRO A 175 2.82 -20.12 -7.08
N GLY A 176 2.04 -19.49 -7.96
CA GLY A 176 0.72 -19.92 -8.42
C GLY A 176 0.60 -19.82 -9.94
N LYS A 177 -0.46 -19.18 -10.42
CA LYS A 177 -0.73 -19.01 -11.85
C LYS A 177 0.20 -17.94 -12.45
N GLY A 178 0.87 -18.27 -13.56
CA GLY A 178 1.62 -17.30 -14.37
C GLY A 178 0.72 -16.47 -15.29
N GLY A 179 1.23 -15.32 -15.75
CA GLY A 179 0.55 -14.47 -16.74
C GLY A 179 -0.57 -13.59 -16.19
N ILE A 180 -0.60 -13.38 -14.86
CA ILE A 180 -1.46 -12.37 -14.23
C ILE A 180 -0.80 -11.00 -14.40
N GLN A 181 -1.57 -9.98 -14.78
CA GLN A 181 -1.07 -8.61 -14.95
C GLN A 181 -0.44 -8.10 -13.65
N GLY A 182 0.71 -7.41 -13.75
CA GLY A 182 1.41 -6.89 -12.58
C GLY A 182 2.19 -7.94 -11.77
N THR A 183 2.38 -9.15 -12.32
CA THR A 183 3.15 -10.22 -11.67
C THR A 183 4.34 -10.63 -12.52
N VAL A 184 5.43 -10.99 -11.85
CA VAL A 184 6.62 -11.58 -12.48
C VAL A 184 7.07 -12.81 -11.69
N GLN A 185 8.02 -13.57 -12.24
CA GLN A 185 8.57 -14.73 -11.53
C GLN A 185 9.25 -14.28 -10.23
N SER A 186 8.98 -15.01 -9.14
CA SER A 186 9.68 -14.88 -7.86
C SER A 186 10.86 -15.87 -7.77
N PRO A 187 11.78 -15.66 -6.83
CA PRO A 187 12.98 -16.48 -6.66
C PRO A 187 12.74 -17.72 -5.78
N LEU A 188 11.75 -17.71 -4.89
CA LEU A 188 11.51 -18.75 -3.89
C LEU A 188 10.12 -19.38 -4.03
N LYS A 189 10.04 -20.67 -3.70
CA LYS A 189 8.76 -21.39 -3.68
C LYS A 189 7.87 -20.80 -2.59
N GLY A 190 6.69 -20.31 -2.99
CA GLY A 190 5.72 -19.73 -2.06
C GLY A 190 5.94 -18.25 -1.78
N GLU A 191 6.88 -17.58 -2.46
CA GLU A 191 7.03 -16.12 -2.45
C GLU A 191 6.37 -15.54 -3.71
N PHE A 192 5.70 -14.41 -3.58
CA PHE A 192 5.07 -13.66 -4.66
C PHE A 192 5.91 -12.45 -5.05
N ARG A 193 5.90 -12.05 -6.33
CA ARG A 193 6.62 -10.85 -6.77
C ARG A 193 5.77 -9.98 -7.68
N LEU A 194 5.60 -8.72 -7.28
CA LEU A 194 4.97 -7.69 -8.10
C LEU A 194 5.92 -7.21 -9.20
N GLN A 195 5.36 -6.83 -10.35
CA GLN A 195 6.13 -6.26 -11.45
C GLN A 195 6.76 -4.92 -11.05
N SER A 196 6.00 -4.03 -10.40
CA SER A 196 6.50 -2.74 -9.92
C SER A 196 7.70 -2.88 -8.97
N ASP A 197 7.63 -3.77 -7.97
CA ASP A 197 8.75 -4.04 -7.06
C ASP A 197 9.98 -4.56 -7.81
N HIS A 198 9.77 -5.45 -8.78
CA HIS A 198 10.85 -5.99 -9.62
C HIS A 198 11.56 -4.91 -10.45
N GLU A 199 10.79 -3.99 -11.02
CA GLU A 199 11.27 -2.89 -11.85
C GLU A 199 11.95 -1.81 -11.01
N LEU A 200 11.35 -1.40 -9.88
CA LEU A 200 11.93 -0.42 -8.96
C LEU A 200 13.28 -0.90 -8.40
N ALA A 201 13.43 -2.21 -8.13
CA ALA A 201 14.71 -2.77 -7.68
C ALA A 201 15.82 -2.74 -8.77
N ARG A 202 15.51 -2.39 -10.03
CA ARG A 202 16.44 -2.49 -11.16
C ARG A 202 16.56 -1.20 -11.98
N ASP A 203 15.69 -0.22 -11.75
CA ASP A 203 15.78 1.08 -12.38
C ASP A 203 16.98 1.86 -11.86
N SER A 204 17.73 2.52 -12.75
CA SER A 204 18.96 3.25 -12.40
C SER A 204 18.77 4.37 -11.36
N ARG A 205 17.53 4.83 -11.13
CA ARG A 205 17.21 5.88 -10.14
C ARG A 205 16.99 5.30 -8.75
N THR A 206 16.62 4.03 -8.64
CA THR A 206 16.11 3.41 -7.39
C THR A 206 16.84 2.12 -6.99
N ALA A 207 17.75 1.60 -7.82
CA ALA A 207 18.52 0.37 -7.59
C ALA A 207 19.73 0.53 -6.64
#